data_AF-A0A2N3WPW6-F1
#
_entry.id   AF-A0A2N3WPW6-F1
#
_cell.length_a   1.000
_cell.length_b   1.000
_cell.length_c   1.000
_cell.angle_alpha   90.00
_cell.angle_beta   90.00
_cell.angle_gamma   90.00
#
_symmetry.space_group_name_H-M   'P 1'
#
loop_
_entity.id
_entity.type
_entity.pdbx_description
1 polymer ?
#
loop_
_entity_poly.entity_id
_entity_poly.type
_entity_poly.pdbx_seq_one_letter_code
_entity_poly.pdbx_strand_id
1 'polypeptide(L)'
;MSDNENQNPGDGTGTEPPAGGDSWTPPTREEWDKHQADLRKANAEAANRKRQLAEQAKQNETDAEKTSREAAEAARSGFLPFLVKAEAKAAFLAEGADAGKVAKLTRLLDMAKIEMDGDELTGLDEQVAELKADFPELFKTKPDGDTPPAPPRVPRVNTAPARPGNGPALSPGENIARALGIGR
;
A
#
# COMPACT_ATOMS: atom_id res chain seq x y z
N MET A 1 29.64 34.65 -8.92
CA MET A 1 29.92 35.42 -10.14
C MET A 1 29.83 34.41 -11.27
N SER A 2 28.73 34.23 -11.99
CA SER A 2 27.59 35.13 -12.24
C SER A 2 26.39 34.22 -12.59
N ASP A 3 25.26 34.37 -11.92
CA ASP A 3 24.05 35.03 -12.45
C ASP A 3 23.57 34.41 -13.77
N ASN A 4 22.81 33.31 -13.68
CA ASN A 4 21.97 32.85 -14.79
C ASN A 4 20.60 33.49 -14.62
N GLU A 5 20.54 34.72 -15.12
CA GLU A 5 19.45 35.67 -15.04
C GLU A 5 18.23 35.21 -15.84
N ASN A 6 17.09 35.20 -15.15
CA ASN A 6 15.74 35.17 -15.66
C ASN A 6 15.54 36.24 -16.76
N GLN A 7 15.51 35.83 -18.03
CA GLN A 7 14.98 36.66 -19.10
C GLN A 7 13.75 36.00 -19.70
N ASN A 8 12.61 36.49 -19.23
CA ASN A 8 11.31 36.43 -19.87
C ASN A 8 11.29 37.46 -21.02
N PRO A 9 11.29 37.05 -22.30
CA PRO A 9 10.85 37.94 -23.37
C PRO A 9 9.34 37.80 -23.51
N GLY A 10 8.62 38.72 -22.88
CA GLY A 10 7.28 39.06 -23.34
C GLY A 10 7.39 39.73 -24.70
N ASP A 11 7.14 38.97 -25.78
CA ASP A 11 6.95 39.50 -27.13
C ASP A 11 5.55 39.10 -27.63
N GLY A 12 4.56 39.91 -27.24
CA GLY A 12 3.93 40.81 -28.21
C GLY A 12 3.41 40.26 -29.53
N THR A 13 2.90 39.04 -29.62
CA THR A 13 2.00 38.67 -30.72
C THR A 13 0.57 38.48 -30.20
N GLY A 14 -0.09 39.62 -29.98
CA GLY A 14 -1.55 39.70 -29.99
C GLY A 14 -2.05 39.29 -31.37
N THR A 15 -2.08 37.99 -31.63
CA THR A 15 -2.86 37.43 -32.72
C THR A 15 -4.31 37.56 -32.29
N GLU A 16 -4.95 38.65 -32.71
CA GLU A 16 -6.40 38.78 -32.68
C GLU A 16 -7.00 37.46 -33.19
N PRO A 17 -7.83 36.76 -32.38
CA PRO A 17 -8.55 35.62 -32.92
C PRO A 17 -9.38 36.14 -34.09
N PRO A 18 -9.37 35.46 -35.25
CA PRO A 18 -10.12 35.93 -36.40
C PRO A 18 -11.58 36.12 -35.97
N ALA A 19 -12.08 37.35 -36.14
CA ALA A 19 -13.49 37.69 -35.98
C ALA A 19 -14.30 37.09 -37.14
N GLY A 20 -14.21 35.78 -37.31
CA GLY A 20 -15.11 34.96 -38.10
C GLY A 20 -15.85 34.09 -37.11
N GLY A 21 -17.03 34.53 -36.69
CA GLY A 21 -17.95 33.68 -35.96
C GLY A 21 -18.41 32.57 -36.89
N ASP A 22 -17.67 31.46 -36.93
CA ASP A 22 -18.14 30.21 -37.51
C ASP A 22 -19.37 29.81 -36.70
N SER A 23 -20.54 30.16 -37.25
CA SER A 23 -21.82 29.76 -36.70
C SER A 23 -21.85 28.25 -36.69
N TRP A 24 -21.70 27.65 -35.51
CA TRP A 24 -21.85 26.21 -35.31
C TRP A 24 -23.22 25.79 -35.82
N THR A 25 -23.25 25.19 -37.01
CA THR A 25 -24.44 24.54 -37.54
C THR A 25 -24.52 23.14 -36.96
N PRO A 26 -25.56 22.82 -36.19
CA PRO A 26 -25.72 21.47 -35.66
C PRO A 26 -25.87 20.49 -36.83
N PRO A 27 -25.28 19.29 -36.74
CA PRO A 27 -25.43 18.27 -37.76
C PRO A 27 -26.91 17.96 -37.98
N THR A 28 -27.26 17.68 -39.23
CA THR A 28 -28.63 17.28 -39.56
C THR A 28 -28.98 15.98 -38.82
N ARG A 29 -30.26 15.72 -38.58
CA ARG A 29 -30.71 14.54 -37.83
C ARG A 29 -30.17 13.23 -38.40
N GLU A 30 -30.09 13.14 -39.73
CA GLU A 30 -29.54 11.95 -40.42
C GLU A 30 -28.03 11.79 -40.21
N GLU A 31 -27.27 12.89 -40.20
CA GLU A 31 -25.83 12.88 -39.92
C GLU A 31 -25.57 12.50 -38.46
N TRP A 32 -26.40 13.00 -37.54
CA TRP A 32 -26.33 12.62 -36.13
C TRP A 32 -26.58 11.13 -35.92
N ASP A 33 -27.61 10.58 -36.58
CA ASP A 33 -27.95 9.17 -36.46
C ASP A 33 -26.86 8.26 -37.06
N LYS A 34 -26.23 8.67 -38.17
CA LYS A 34 -25.06 7.98 -38.73
C LYS A 34 -23.87 8.02 -37.77
N HIS A 35 -23.55 9.17 -37.21
CA HIS A 35 -22.47 9.30 -36.23
C HIS A 35 -22.71 8.45 -34.97
N GLN A 36 -23.95 8.39 -34.48
CA GLN A 36 -24.32 7.53 -33.35
C GLN A 36 -24.19 6.03 -33.69
N ALA A 37 -24.56 5.63 -34.91
CA ALA A 37 -24.40 4.25 -35.37
C ALA A 37 -22.91 3.87 -35.48
N ASP A 38 -22.08 4.76 -36.03
CA ASP A 38 -20.64 4.55 -36.15
C ASP A 38 -19.94 4.49 -34.78
N LEU A 39 -20.32 5.35 -33.84
CA LEU A 39 -19.83 5.31 -32.46
C LEU A 39 -20.23 4.00 -31.76
N ARG A 40 -21.47 3.55 -31.91
CA ARG A 40 -21.92 2.27 -31.35
C ARG A 40 -21.15 1.09 -31.94
N LYS A 41 -20.90 1.11 -33.25
CA LYS A 41 -20.12 0.07 -33.94
C LYS A 41 -18.66 0.06 -33.46
N ALA A 42 -18.01 1.23 -33.42
CA ALA A 42 -16.63 1.36 -32.92
C ALA A 42 -16.50 0.91 -31.46
N ASN A 43 -17.47 1.26 -30.61
CA ASN A 43 -17.51 0.83 -29.22
C ASN A 43 -17.71 -0.69 -29.09
N ALA A 44 -18.58 -1.29 -29.90
CA ALA A 44 -18.77 -2.73 -29.93
C ALA A 44 -17.50 -3.48 -30.38
N GLU A 45 -16.81 -2.97 -31.41
CA GLU A 45 -15.54 -3.53 -31.89
C GLU A 45 -14.43 -3.39 -30.84
N ALA A 46 -14.34 -2.25 -30.16
CA ALA A 46 -13.39 -2.04 -29.07
C ALA A 46 -13.67 -2.98 -27.89
N ALA A 47 -14.94 -3.17 -27.51
CA ALA A 47 -15.32 -4.11 -26.46
C ALA A 47 -14.96 -5.56 -26.82
N ASN A 48 -15.21 -5.97 -28.08
CA ASN A 48 -14.83 -7.30 -28.56
C ASN A 48 -13.31 -7.50 -28.58
N ARG A 49 -12.53 -6.50 -29.00
CA ARG A 49 -11.06 -6.57 -28.95
C ARG A 49 -10.54 -6.67 -27.51
N LYS A 50 -11.11 -5.90 -26.58
CA LYS A 50 -10.76 -6.00 -25.15
C LYS A 50 -11.05 -7.40 -24.59
N ARG A 51 -12.20 -7.97 -24.93
CA ARG A 51 -12.55 -9.35 -24.54
C ARG A 51 -11.58 -10.37 -25.13
N GLN A 52 -11.25 -10.24 -26.42
CA GLN A 52 -10.28 -11.13 -27.08
C GLN A 52 -8.88 -11.02 -26.47
N LEU A 53 -8.43 -9.81 -26.13
CA LEU A 53 -7.14 -9.59 -25.46
C LEU A 53 -7.15 -10.17 -24.04
N ALA A 54 -8.24 -10.03 -23.29
CA ALA A 54 -8.38 -10.62 -21.96
C ALA A 54 -8.40 -12.16 -22.01
N GLU A 55 -9.10 -12.73 -23.00
CA GLU A 55 -9.13 -14.18 -23.24
C GLU A 55 -7.75 -14.70 -23.65
N GLN A 56 -7.05 -13.99 -24.54
CA GLN A 56 -5.67 -14.33 -24.94
C GLN A 56 -4.68 -14.17 -23.78
N ALA A 57 -4.84 -13.16 -22.93
CA ALA A 57 -4.04 -13.01 -21.72
C ALA A 57 -4.27 -14.18 -20.76
N LYS A 58 -5.53 -14.59 -20.57
CA LYS A 58 -5.90 -15.74 -19.75
C LYS A 58 -5.43 -17.09 -20.32
N GLN A 59 -5.37 -17.23 -21.65
CA GLN A 59 -4.84 -18.43 -22.31
C GLN A 59 -3.31 -18.47 -22.35
N ASN A 60 -2.66 -17.31 -22.32
CA ASN A 60 -1.20 -17.19 -22.24
C ASN A 60 -0.67 -17.00 -20.80
N GLU A 61 -1.55 -16.99 -19.79
CA GLU A 61 -1.16 -17.09 -18.37
C GLU A 61 -0.40 -18.41 -18.20
N THR A 62 0.92 -18.30 -18.14
CA THR A 62 1.78 -19.42 -17.74
C THR A 62 1.61 -19.65 -16.24
N ASP A 63 1.85 -20.88 -15.76
CA ASP A 63 1.78 -21.23 -14.32
C ASP A 63 2.57 -20.26 -13.41
N ALA A 64 3.53 -19.52 -13.97
CA ALA A 64 4.29 -18.45 -13.33
C ALA A 64 3.47 -17.18 -12.96
N GLU A 65 2.47 -16.78 -13.76
CA GLU A 65 1.64 -15.61 -13.46
C GLU A 65 0.52 -15.96 -12.46
N LYS A 66 -0.03 -17.17 -12.56
CA LYS A 66 -0.96 -17.70 -11.57
C LYS A 66 -0.31 -17.80 -10.19
N THR A 67 0.92 -18.31 -10.12
CA THR A 67 1.69 -18.36 -8.86
C THR A 67 2.09 -16.96 -8.37
N SER A 68 2.38 -16.01 -9.27
CA SER A 68 2.65 -14.62 -8.88
C SER A 68 1.40 -13.92 -8.30
N ARG A 69 0.22 -14.18 -8.87
CA ARG A 69 -1.06 -13.68 -8.36
C ARG A 69 -1.42 -14.30 -7.01
N GLU A 70 -1.31 -15.61 -6.88
CA GLU A 70 -1.52 -16.31 -5.61
C GLU A 70 -0.49 -15.87 -4.55
N ALA A 71 0.78 -15.63 -4.93
CA ALA A 71 1.80 -15.12 -4.03
C ALA A 71 1.53 -13.66 -3.62
N ALA A 72 1.02 -12.82 -4.53
CA ALA A 72 0.64 -11.45 -4.21
C ALA A 72 -0.62 -11.38 -3.32
N GLU A 73 -1.61 -12.22 -3.56
CA GLU A 73 -2.80 -12.35 -2.70
C GLU A 73 -2.47 -13.00 -1.35
N ALA A 74 -1.57 -13.98 -1.31
CA ALA A 74 -1.04 -14.55 -0.06
C ALA A 74 -0.22 -13.53 0.74
N ALA A 75 0.60 -12.71 0.07
CA ALA A 75 1.35 -11.64 0.70
C ALA A 75 0.42 -10.55 1.26
N ARG A 76 -0.62 -10.17 0.51
CA ARG A 76 -1.64 -9.20 0.96
C ARG A 76 -2.46 -9.72 2.13
N SER A 77 -2.95 -10.96 2.05
CA SER A 77 -3.74 -11.58 3.13
C SER A 77 -2.92 -11.86 4.39
N GLY A 78 -1.60 -12.11 4.28
CA GLY A 78 -0.71 -12.23 5.43
C GLY A 78 -0.34 -10.87 6.05
N PHE A 79 -0.31 -9.80 5.26
CA PHE A 79 0.07 -8.46 5.72
C PHE A 79 -1.09 -7.70 6.37
N LEU A 80 -2.31 -7.87 5.87
CA LEU A 80 -3.56 -7.33 6.43
C LEU A 80 -3.67 -7.51 7.96
N PRO A 81 -3.57 -8.73 8.53
CA PRO A 81 -3.68 -8.91 9.97
C PRO A 81 -2.51 -8.31 10.75
N PHE A 82 -1.36 -8.06 10.13
CA PHE A 82 -0.26 -7.34 10.75
C PHE A 82 -0.53 -5.83 10.79
N LEU A 83 -0.98 -5.27 9.66
CA LEU A 83 -1.33 -3.86 9.53
C LEU A 83 -2.48 -3.49 10.47
N VAL A 84 -3.58 -4.25 10.43
CA VAL A 84 -4.74 -4.07 11.33
C VAL A 84 -4.31 -4.09 12.78
N LYS A 85 -3.40 -5.00 13.17
CA LYS A 85 -2.89 -5.05 14.55
C LYS A 85 -2.01 -3.87 14.91
N ALA A 86 -1.29 -3.27 13.96
CA ALA A 86 -0.46 -2.09 14.21
C ALA A 86 -1.34 -0.84 14.34
N GLU A 87 -2.24 -0.64 13.38
CA GLU A 87 -3.22 0.45 13.32
C GLU A 87 -4.13 0.44 14.56
N ALA A 88 -4.71 -0.73 14.88
CA ALA A 88 -5.61 -0.86 16.01
C ALA A 88 -4.94 -0.53 17.33
N LYS A 89 -3.68 -0.92 17.52
CA LYS A 89 -2.92 -0.56 18.71
C LYS A 89 -2.75 0.95 18.82
N ALA A 90 -2.47 1.63 17.71
CA ALA A 90 -2.37 3.08 17.68
C ALA A 90 -3.72 3.72 18.03
N ALA A 91 -4.81 3.25 17.42
CA ALA A 91 -6.16 3.74 17.67
C ALA A 91 -6.60 3.53 19.14
N PHE A 92 -6.37 2.34 19.70
CA PHE A 92 -6.69 2.06 21.10
C PHE A 92 -5.91 2.97 22.06
N LEU A 93 -4.61 3.17 21.82
CA LEU A 93 -3.78 4.04 22.66
C LEU A 93 -4.18 5.52 22.52
N ALA A 94 -4.56 5.97 21.33
CA ALA A 94 -5.09 7.31 21.10
C ALA A 94 -6.42 7.53 21.87
N GLU A 95 -7.25 6.50 21.96
CA GLU A 95 -8.52 6.50 22.72
C GLU A 95 -8.35 6.27 24.23
N GLY A 96 -7.11 6.17 24.72
CA GLY A 96 -6.80 6.04 26.16
C GLY A 96 -6.80 4.62 26.70
N ALA A 97 -6.77 3.60 25.84
CA ALA A 97 -6.68 2.21 26.26
C ALA A 97 -5.45 1.90 27.12
N ASP A 98 -5.66 1.05 28.12
CA ASP A 98 -4.58 0.54 28.96
C ASP A 98 -3.63 -0.33 28.14
N ALA A 99 -2.33 0.03 28.13
CA ALA A 99 -1.32 -0.64 27.33
C ALA A 99 -1.17 -2.14 27.63
N GLY A 100 -1.44 -2.56 28.88
CA GLY A 100 -1.47 -3.97 29.27
C GLY A 100 -2.68 -4.73 28.74
N LYS A 101 -3.78 -4.03 28.46
CA LYS A 101 -5.04 -4.58 27.93
C LYS A 101 -5.20 -4.43 26.41
N VAL A 102 -4.38 -3.60 25.75
CA VAL A 102 -4.38 -3.44 24.28
C VAL A 102 -4.25 -4.78 23.55
N ALA A 103 -3.44 -5.72 24.05
CA ALA A 103 -3.32 -7.06 23.46
C ALA A 103 -4.63 -7.88 23.52
N LYS A 104 -5.47 -7.63 24.53
CA LYS A 104 -6.80 -8.24 24.67
C LYS A 104 -7.81 -7.55 23.76
N LEU A 105 -7.79 -6.22 23.69
CA LEU A 105 -8.61 -5.43 22.75
C LEU A 105 -8.35 -5.83 21.29
N THR A 106 -7.07 -5.98 20.93
CA THR A 106 -6.66 -6.42 19.59
C THR A 106 -7.17 -7.83 19.24
N ARG A 107 -7.41 -8.69 20.25
CA ARG A 107 -8.00 -10.04 20.05
C ARG A 107 -9.52 -10.02 19.92
N LEU A 108 -10.18 -8.96 20.38
CA LEU A 108 -11.63 -8.80 20.30
C LEU A 108 -12.07 -8.14 19.00
N LEU A 109 -11.14 -7.59 18.22
CA LEU A 109 -11.44 -7.05 16.90
C LEU A 109 -11.94 -8.15 15.96
N ASP A 110 -13.07 -7.87 15.33
CA ASP A 110 -13.57 -8.69 14.25
C ASP A 110 -12.83 -8.36 12.95
N MET A 111 -11.78 -9.15 12.66
CA MET A 111 -10.96 -8.94 11.47
C MET A 111 -11.74 -9.17 10.16
N ALA A 112 -12.92 -9.81 10.20
CA ALA A 112 -13.74 -10.01 9.01
C ALA A 112 -14.54 -8.75 8.62
N LYS A 113 -14.70 -7.79 9.54
CA LYS A 113 -15.35 -6.50 9.28
C LYS A 113 -14.36 -5.40 8.85
N ILE A 114 -13.07 -5.70 8.86
CA ILE A 114 -12.02 -4.73 8.56
C ILE A 114 -11.47 -5.05 7.17
N GLU A 115 -11.68 -4.13 6.25
CA GLU A 115 -11.21 -4.25 4.87
C GLU A 115 -10.09 -3.24 4.61
N MET A 116 -9.18 -3.59 3.70
CA MET A 116 -8.12 -2.70 3.25
C MET A 116 -8.50 -2.17 1.88
N ASP A 117 -8.73 -0.86 1.78
CA ASP A 117 -8.94 -0.16 0.51
C ASP A 117 -7.67 0.61 0.16
N GLY A 118 -6.90 0.08 -0.80
CA GLY A 118 -5.58 0.61 -1.13
C GLY A 118 -4.61 0.52 0.05
N ASP A 119 -4.28 1.68 0.64
CA ASP A 119 -3.38 1.83 1.79
C ASP A 119 -4.12 2.17 3.11
N GLU A 120 -5.46 2.25 3.08
CA GLU A 120 -6.28 2.67 4.22
C GLU A 120 -7.11 1.49 4.76
N LEU A 121 -7.28 1.43 6.08
CA LEU A 121 -8.10 0.42 6.75
C LEU A 121 -9.49 0.98 7.05
N THR A 122 -10.48 0.50 6.30
CA THR A 122 -11.88 0.89 6.50
C THR A 122 -12.55 0.00 7.55
N GLY A 123 -13.36 0.59 8.43
CA GLY A 123 -14.14 -0.12 9.47
C GLY A 123 -13.43 -0.33 10.81
N LEU A 124 -12.14 0.02 10.92
CA LEU A 124 -11.40 -0.09 12.18
C LEU A 124 -11.91 0.87 13.25
N ASP A 125 -12.19 2.13 12.90
CA ASP A 125 -12.64 3.16 13.84
C ASP A 125 -14.01 2.83 14.45
N GLU A 126 -14.92 2.28 13.64
CA GLU A 126 -16.23 1.80 14.07
C GLU A 126 -16.09 0.67 15.10
N GLN A 127 -15.18 -0.27 14.86
CA GLN A 127 -14.88 -1.36 15.79
C GLN A 127 -14.23 -0.85 17.08
N VAL A 128 -13.36 0.15 17.01
CA VAL A 128 -12.76 0.76 18.21
C VAL A 128 -13.84 1.49 19.03
N ALA A 129 -14.76 2.20 18.40
CA ALA A 129 -15.89 2.87 19.06
C ALA A 129 -16.87 1.87 19.70
N GLU A 130 -17.20 0.78 19.00
CA GLU A 130 -18.02 -0.33 19.52
C GLU A 130 -17.36 -0.96 20.75
N LEU A 131 -16.06 -1.27 20.68
CA LEU A 131 -15.30 -1.83 21.82
C LEU A 131 -15.21 -0.85 22.99
N LYS A 132 -15.17 0.46 22.74
CA LYS A 132 -15.19 1.49 23.78
C LYS A 132 -16.55 1.57 24.49
N ALA A 133 -17.63 1.36 23.75
CA ALA A 133 -18.98 1.30 24.31
C ALA A 133 -19.22 0.02 25.12
N ASP A 134 -18.78 -1.13 24.60
CA ASP A 134 -19.00 -2.44 25.21
C ASP A 134 -18.05 -2.71 26.39
N PHE A 135 -16.81 -2.21 26.30
CA PHE A 135 -15.77 -2.48 27.28
C PHE A 135 -15.05 -1.21 27.77
N PRO A 136 -15.77 -0.24 28.36
CA PRO A 136 -15.17 1.01 28.83
C PRO A 136 -14.08 0.77 29.90
N GLU A 137 -14.16 -0.33 30.64
CA GLU A 137 -13.15 -0.75 31.64
C GLU A 137 -11.76 -1.07 31.04
N LEU A 138 -11.68 -1.28 29.72
CA LEU A 138 -10.42 -1.47 29.00
C LEU A 138 -9.77 -0.12 28.60
N PHE A 139 -10.57 0.96 28.57
CA PHE A 139 -10.17 2.33 28.24
C PHE A 139 -9.94 3.23 29.45
N LYS A 140 -10.27 2.75 30.65
CA LYS A 140 -9.93 3.44 31.90
C LYS A 140 -8.50 3.09 32.30
N THR A 141 -7.58 3.99 32.01
CA THR A 141 -6.24 3.99 32.59
C THR A 141 -6.39 4.31 34.08
N LYS A 142 -6.14 3.33 34.96
CA LYS A 142 -5.76 3.70 36.33
C LYS A 142 -4.46 4.49 36.21
N PRO A 143 -4.27 5.62 36.93
CA PRO A 143 -3.01 6.32 36.92
C PRO A 143 -1.91 5.33 37.33
N ASP A 144 -0.95 5.09 36.43
CA ASP A 144 0.18 4.20 36.60
C ASP A 144 1.07 4.69 37.75
N GLY A 145 0.71 4.28 38.97
CA GLY A 145 1.56 4.40 40.16
C GLY A 145 2.39 3.15 40.44
N ASP A 146 2.25 2.07 39.66
CA ASP A 146 2.83 0.77 40.01
C ASP A 146 3.16 -0.09 38.78
N THR A 147 3.94 0.45 37.84
CA THR A 147 4.74 -0.44 36.98
C THR A 147 6.13 -0.50 37.60
N PRO A 148 6.50 -1.60 38.30
CA PRO A 148 7.88 -1.80 38.72
C PRO A 148 8.80 -1.67 37.49
N PRO A 149 9.93 -0.96 37.60
CA PRO A 149 10.87 -0.84 36.49
C PRO A 149 11.18 -2.23 35.96
N ALA A 150 11.11 -2.40 34.64
CA ALA A 150 11.43 -3.66 33.98
C ALA A 150 12.74 -4.20 34.58
N PRO A 151 12.77 -5.47 35.05
CA PRO A 151 13.98 -5.99 35.66
C PRO A 151 15.13 -5.83 34.66
N PRO A 152 16.32 -5.39 35.10
CA PRO A 152 17.46 -5.23 34.20
C PRO A 152 17.64 -6.55 33.45
N ARG A 153 17.66 -6.48 32.11
CA ARG A 153 17.92 -7.65 31.26
C ARG A 153 19.26 -8.22 31.70
N VAL A 154 19.23 -9.28 32.50
CA VAL A 154 20.43 -10.01 32.87
C VAL A 154 21.10 -10.47 31.57
N PRO A 155 22.41 -10.22 31.38
CA PRO A 155 23.11 -10.77 30.23
C PRO A 155 22.94 -12.29 30.27
N ARG A 156 22.45 -12.87 29.17
CA ARG A 156 22.35 -14.33 29.04
C ARG A 156 23.75 -14.91 29.27
N VAL A 157 23.95 -15.55 30.42
CA VAL A 157 25.14 -16.36 30.66
C VAL A 157 25.05 -17.53 29.71
N ASN A 158 25.89 -17.52 28.67
CA ASN A 158 26.06 -18.65 27.77
C ASN A 158 26.69 -19.80 28.58
N THR A 159 25.88 -20.72 29.10
CA THR A 159 26.33 -21.97 29.74
C THR A 159 26.62 -23.09 28.73
N ALA A 160 26.68 -22.78 27.43
CA ALA A 160 27.13 -23.73 26.43
C ALA A 160 28.68 -23.75 26.40
N PRO A 161 29.34 -24.93 26.45
CA PRO A 161 30.77 -25.00 26.23
C PRO A 161 31.09 -24.45 24.84
N ALA A 162 32.04 -23.52 24.78
CA ALA A 162 32.48 -22.88 23.56
C ALA A 162 32.82 -23.95 22.50
N ARG A 163 32.03 -24.00 21.42
CA ARG A 163 32.38 -24.76 20.22
C ARG A 163 33.70 -24.17 19.70
N PRO A 164 34.75 -24.98 19.47
CA PRO A 164 36.01 -24.45 18.98
C PRO A 164 35.84 -23.92 17.55
N GLY A 165 36.06 -22.60 17.41
CA GLY A 165 36.49 -21.93 16.19
C GLY A 165 35.52 -21.93 15.00
N ASN A 166 34.75 -20.86 14.86
CA ASN A 166 34.52 -20.29 13.53
C ASN A 166 34.98 -18.84 13.60
N GLY A 167 35.97 -18.49 12.77
CA GLY A 167 36.52 -17.14 12.69
C GLY A 167 35.45 -16.09 12.34
N PRO A 168 35.80 -14.79 12.36
CA PRO A 168 34.85 -13.72 12.07
C PRO A 168 34.15 -14.01 10.74
N ALA A 169 32.81 -13.86 10.75
CA ALA A 169 32.00 -14.06 9.56
C ALA A 169 32.51 -13.11 8.46
N LEU A 170 33.12 -13.68 7.43
CA LEU A 170 33.56 -12.96 6.24
C LEU A 170 32.35 -12.25 5.64
N SER A 171 32.50 -10.96 5.36
CA SER A 171 31.47 -10.19 4.69
C SER A 171 31.15 -10.81 3.32
N PRO A 172 29.96 -10.59 2.75
CA PRO A 172 29.63 -11.08 1.40
C PRO A 172 30.70 -10.71 0.34
N GLY A 173 31.31 -9.52 0.46
CA GLY A 173 32.40 -9.09 -0.41
C GLY A 173 33.69 -9.92 -0.26
N GLU A 174 34.06 -10.30 0.96
CA GLU A 174 35.24 -11.13 1.22
C GLU A 174 35.03 -12.60 0.80
N ASN A 175 33.80 -13.11 0.89
CA ASN A 175 33.49 -14.46 0.38
C ASN A 175 33.63 -14.53 -1.14
N ILE A 176 33.21 -13.48 -1.85
CA ILE A 176 33.35 -13.38 -3.31
C ILE A 176 34.83 -13.22 -3.70
N ALA A 177 35.60 -12.38 -3.00
CA ALA A 177 37.02 -12.19 -3.27
C ALA A 177 37.85 -13.47 -3.07
N ARG A 178 37.49 -14.29 -2.06
CA ARG A 178 38.11 -15.59 -1.83
C ARG A 178 37.74 -16.62 -2.90
N ALA A 179 36.48 -16.64 -3.35
CA ALA A 179 36.02 -17.55 -4.41
C ALA A 179 36.67 -17.24 -5.76
N LEU A 180 37.02 -15.97 -6.01
CA LEU A 180 37.67 -15.52 -7.24
C LEU A 180 39.21 -15.52 -7.16
N GLY A 181 39.80 -15.89 -6.02
CA GLY A 181 41.25 -15.94 -5.85
C GLY A 181 41.95 -14.58 -5.95
N ILE A 182 41.22 -13.47 -5.77
CA ILE A 182 41.74 -12.10 -5.93
C ILE A 182 42.46 -11.63 -4.64
N GLY A 183 42.42 -12.43 -3.58
CA GLY A 183 43.06 -12.12 -2.30
C GLY A 183 44.45 -12.74 -2.13
N ARG A 184 45.48 -12.13 -2.73
CA ARG A 184 46.79 -11.98 -2.08
C ARG A 184 47.58 -10.81 -2.65
#